data_AF-A0A970GC78-F1
#
_entry.id   AF-A0A970GC78-F1
#
_cell.length_a   1.000
_cell.length_b   1.000
_cell.length_c   1.000
_cell.angle_alpha   90.00
_cell.angle_beta   90.00
_cell.angle_gamma   90.00
#
_symmetry.space_group_name_H-M   'P 1'
#
loop_
_entity.id
_entity.type
_entity.pdbx_description
1 polymer ?
#
loop_
_entity_poly.entity_id
_entity_poly.type
_entity_poly.pdbx_seq_one_letter_code
_entity_poly.pdbx_strand_id
1 'polypeptide(L)'
;MAKTYVNKEGNLILEIREEPLSAWLTIKKTDFLIDENEILALIEEAGIKSGFDEAIDYICKHSLEKEFEVPFPIAMCNKKEVTSMLRYNFNPDLLSRPENGINISTLEKLKVFRSGDVVAEYSSNIFAQGGSIYDIFGNLLDANSVDTEQAKALAGDNIAYNVQNKQFSALVDGFPYLDENGCICLLDKVLLNGNEIPPETKVKCPINLIIEGSITYADIHCEADISVQGDIQFSTINCAKNMFIAGDIISSNRKGIIVWGNLECRSILNSYVLCLNNIHFTDKIENSTV
;
A
#
# COMPACT_ATOMS: atom_id res chain seq x y z
N MET A 1 -1.97 -16.66 -33.71
CA MET A 1 -2.05 -17.05 -35.14
C MET A 1 -2.64 -15.87 -35.91
N ALA A 2 -2.04 -15.44 -37.02
CA ALA A 2 -2.59 -14.32 -37.80
C ALA A 2 -3.98 -14.68 -38.37
N LYS A 3 -4.97 -13.80 -38.17
CA LYS A 3 -6.29 -13.94 -38.82
C LYS A 3 -6.29 -13.15 -40.11
N THR A 4 -6.77 -13.76 -41.19
CA THR A 4 -6.81 -13.14 -42.51
C THR A 4 -8.26 -13.09 -42.99
N TYR A 5 -8.68 -11.91 -43.43
CA TYR A 5 -9.99 -11.65 -44.03
C TYR A 5 -9.78 -11.25 -45.49
N VAL A 6 -10.66 -11.73 -46.36
CA VAL A 6 -10.55 -11.51 -47.81
C VAL A 6 -11.93 -11.12 -48.32
N ASN A 7 -12.01 -10.09 -49.16
CA ASN A 7 -13.30 -9.72 -49.76
C ASN A 7 -13.78 -10.77 -50.78
N LYS A 8 -15.03 -10.61 -51.23
CA LYS A 8 -15.67 -11.52 -52.20
C LYS A 8 -14.90 -11.66 -53.51
N GLU A 9 -14.18 -10.62 -53.94
CA GLU A 9 -13.42 -10.60 -55.19
C GLU A 9 -11.96 -11.05 -55.04
N GLY A 10 -11.46 -11.21 -53.80
CA GLY A 10 -10.10 -11.67 -53.54
C GLY A 10 -8.98 -10.68 -53.84
N ASN A 11 -9.33 -9.42 -54.13
CA ASN A 11 -8.41 -8.32 -54.42
C ASN A 11 -8.04 -7.50 -53.15
N LEU A 12 -8.78 -7.65 -52.05
CA LEU A 12 -8.46 -7.04 -50.76
C LEU A 12 -8.16 -8.13 -49.72
N ILE A 13 -7.01 -8.03 -49.07
CA ILE A 13 -6.58 -8.94 -48.00
C ILE A 13 -6.30 -8.12 -46.75
N LEU A 14 -6.98 -8.43 -45.66
CA LEU A 14 -6.79 -7.81 -44.35
C LEU A 14 -6.21 -8.83 -43.37
N GLU A 15 -5.02 -8.56 -42.86
CA GLU A 15 -4.29 -9.41 -41.91
C GLU A 15 -4.26 -8.78 -40.52
N ILE A 16 -4.66 -9.55 -39.50
CA ILE A 16 -4.50 -9.19 -38.10
C ILE A 16 -3.27 -9.90 -37.55
N ARG A 17 -2.29 -9.11 -37.10
CA ARG A 17 -1.07 -9.57 -36.43
C ARG A 17 -1.26 -9.42 -34.92
N GLU A 18 -0.83 -10.41 -34.15
CA GLU A 18 -1.03 -10.44 -32.69
C GLU A 18 0.03 -9.66 -31.92
N GLU A 19 1.27 -9.57 -32.43
CA GLU A 19 2.38 -8.89 -31.76
C GLU A 19 3.19 -8.02 -32.74
N PRO A 20 3.12 -6.68 -32.65
CA PRO A 20 2.12 -5.90 -31.92
C PRO A 20 0.73 -6.03 -32.57
N LEU A 21 -0.34 -5.92 -31.75
CA LEU A 21 -1.70 -6.03 -32.24
C LEU A 21 -1.99 -4.95 -33.30
N SER A 22 -2.07 -5.38 -34.57
CA SER A 22 -2.15 -4.48 -35.72
C SER A 22 -2.89 -5.12 -36.88
N ALA A 23 -3.57 -4.29 -37.66
CA ALA A 23 -4.28 -4.69 -38.87
C ALA A 23 -3.58 -4.11 -40.10
N TRP A 24 -3.33 -4.97 -41.08
CA TRP A 24 -2.59 -4.65 -42.30
C TRP A 24 -3.43 -4.98 -43.53
N LEU A 25 -3.60 -4.01 -44.41
CA LEU A 25 -4.37 -4.16 -45.65
C LEU A 25 -3.41 -4.32 -46.84
N THR A 26 -3.68 -5.30 -47.69
CA THR A 26 -3.01 -5.49 -48.98
C THR A 26 -4.04 -5.35 -50.08
N ILE A 27 -3.75 -4.50 -51.05
CA ILE A 27 -4.57 -4.30 -52.24
C ILE A 27 -3.88 -4.98 -53.42
N LYS A 28 -4.47 -6.03 -53.98
CA LYS A 28 -3.91 -6.69 -55.17
C LYS A 28 -4.08 -5.82 -56.40
N LYS A 29 -3.13 -5.94 -57.32
CA LYS A 29 -3.21 -5.29 -58.61
C LYS A 29 -4.23 -6.04 -59.48
N THR A 30 -5.44 -5.48 -59.58
CA THR A 30 -6.51 -5.99 -60.44
C THR A 30 -7.02 -4.90 -61.39
N ASP A 31 -7.62 -5.28 -62.52
CA ASP A 31 -8.23 -4.35 -63.48
C ASP A 31 -9.56 -3.74 -62.99
N PHE A 32 -10.02 -4.14 -61.80
CA PHE A 32 -11.25 -3.67 -61.16
C PHE A 32 -10.98 -2.47 -60.25
N LEU A 33 -11.86 -1.47 -60.31
CA LEU A 33 -11.91 -0.37 -59.36
C LEU A 33 -12.28 -0.90 -57.98
N ILE A 34 -11.50 -0.53 -56.97
CA ILE A 34 -11.76 -0.91 -55.58
C ILE A 34 -12.76 0.08 -55.00
N ASP A 35 -13.87 -0.44 -54.46
CA ASP A 35 -14.86 0.36 -53.75
C ASP A 35 -14.42 0.57 -52.29
N GLU A 36 -14.47 1.83 -51.83
CA GLU A 36 -14.23 2.19 -50.44
C GLU A 36 -15.20 1.47 -49.49
N ASN A 37 -16.43 1.18 -49.93
CA ASN A 37 -17.41 0.43 -49.14
C ASN A 37 -16.96 -1.01 -48.87
N GLU A 38 -16.20 -1.62 -49.77
CA GLU A 38 -15.66 -2.98 -49.57
C GLU A 38 -14.55 -3.00 -48.53
N ILE A 39 -13.70 -1.96 -48.52
CA ILE A 39 -12.68 -1.79 -47.49
C ILE A 39 -13.34 -1.59 -46.12
N LEU A 40 -14.36 -0.74 -46.05
CA LEU A 40 -15.12 -0.51 -44.81
C LEU A 40 -15.80 -1.80 -44.32
N ALA A 41 -16.44 -2.56 -45.22
CA ALA A 41 -17.07 -3.83 -44.87
C ALA A 41 -16.07 -4.85 -44.31
N LEU A 42 -14.86 -4.92 -44.88
CA LEU A 42 -13.77 -5.77 -44.39
C LEU A 42 -13.30 -5.37 -42.98
N ILE A 43 -13.18 -4.07 -42.73
CA ILE A 43 -12.78 -3.52 -41.42
C ILE A 43 -13.86 -3.85 -40.36
N GLU A 44 -15.13 -3.67 -40.70
CA GLU A 44 -16.26 -4.02 -39.84
C GLU A 44 -16.35 -5.53 -39.58
N GLU A 45 -16.14 -6.36 -40.61
CA GLU A 45 -16.12 -7.83 -40.49
C GLU A 45 -14.97 -8.32 -39.60
N ALA A 46 -13.81 -7.66 -39.70
CA ALA A 46 -12.67 -7.92 -38.83
C ALA A 46 -12.87 -7.37 -37.39
N GLY A 47 -13.91 -6.56 -37.17
CA GLY A 47 -14.25 -5.99 -35.86
C GLY A 47 -13.31 -4.88 -35.39
N ILE A 48 -12.57 -4.25 -36.30
CA ILE A 48 -11.61 -3.18 -35.97
C ILE A 48 -12.39 -1.90 -35.67
N LYS A 49 -12.09 -1.26 -34.54
CA LYS A 49 -12.79 -0.05 -34.05
C LYS A 49 -11.87 1.10 -33.68
N SER A 50 -10.58 0.85 -33.48
CA SER A 50 -9.60 1.83 -32.98
C SER A 50 -8.20 1.55 -33.53
N GLY A 51 -7.27 2.49 -33.37
CA GLY A 51 -5.88 2.36 -33.81
C GLY A 51 -5.56 2.99 -35.17
N PHE A 52 -6.52 3.67 -35.80
CA PHE A 52 -6.36 4.29 -37.12
C PHE A 52 -5.34 5.44 -37.10
N ASP A 53 -5.41 6.31 -36.09
CA ASP A 53 -4.50 7.45 -35.94
C ASP A 53 -3.06 6.98 -35.73
N GLU A 54 -2.85 5.94 -34.92
CA GLU A 54 -1.55 5.32 -34.71
C GLU A 54 -0.99 4.66 -35.98
N ALA A 55 -1.85 4.11 -36.84
CA ALA A 55 -1.43 3.58 -38.14
C ALA A 55 -1.00 4.69 -39.10
N ILE A 56 -1.73 5.82 -39.13
CA ILE A 56 -1.35 7.01 -39.92
C ILE A 56 0.00 7.55 -39.45
N ASP A 57 0.18 7.71 -38.14
CA ASP A 57 1.45 8.14 -37.55
C ASP A 57 2.61 7.21 -37.92
N TYR A 58 2.36 5.89 -37.95
CA TYR A 58 3.36 4.90 -38.33
C TYR A 58 3.75 5.02 -39.81
N ILE A 59 2.77 5.15 -40.71
CA ILE A 59 3.00 5.36 -42.15
C ILE A 59 3.84 6.61 -42.38
N CYS A 60 3.49 7.71 -41.71
CA CYS A 60 4.22 8.98 -41.80
C CYS A 60 5.66 8.86 -41.30
N LYS A 61 5.87 8.21 -40.15
CA LYS A 61 7.21 8.02 -39.56
C LYS A 61 8.13 7.11 -40.37
N HIS A 62 7.57 6.09 -41.03
CA HIS A 62 8.34 5.11 -41.80
C HIS A 62 8.33 5.41 -43.31
N SER A 63 7.71 6.51 -43.74
CA SER A 63 7.58 6.90 -45.15
C SER A 63 7.07 5.76 -46.03
N LEU A 64 6.04 5.04 -45.54
CA LEU A 64 5.43 3.94 -46.30
C LEU A 64 4.55 4.50 -47.41
N GLU A 65 4.86 4.17 -48.65
CA GLU A 65 4.00 4.47 -49.79
C GLU A 65 2.92 3.37 -49.92
N LYS A 66 1.68 3.78 -50.19
CA LYS A 66 0.57 2.85 -50.41
C LYS A 66 0.66 2.29 -51.83
N GLU A 67 1.39 1.18 -51.95
CA GLU A 67 1.57 0.48 -53.23
C GLU A 67 0.65 -0.74 -53.35
N PHE A 68 0.34 -1.12 -54.59
CA PHE A 68 -0.34 -2.39 -54.85
C PHE A 68 0.58 -3.56 -54.50
N GLU A 69 -0.02 -4.66 -54.02
CA GLU A 69 0.64 -5.88 -53.55
C GLU A 69 1.54 -5.72 -52.32
N VAL A 70 1.62 -4.51 -51.76
CA VAL A 70 2.38 -4.23 -50.53
C VAL A 70 1.41 -4.02 -49.37
N PRO A 71 1.55 -4.78 -48.26
CA PRO A 71 0.73 -4.58 -47.07
C PRO A 71 1.08 -3.25 -46.39
N PHE A 72 0.07 -2.47 -46.05
CA PHE A 72 0.22 -1.25 -45.24
C PHE A 72 -0.70 -1.29 -44.00
N PRO A 73 -0.30 -0.70 -42.87
CA PRO A 73 -1.09 -0.76 -41.66
C PRO A 73 -2.33 0.15 -41.79
N ILE A 74 -3.48 -0.35 -41.36
CA ILE A 74 -4.72 0.42 -41.28
C ILE A 74 -5.17 0.68 -39.85
N ALA A 75 -4.75 -0.16 -38.90
CA ALA A 75 -4.94 0.07 -37.48
C ALA A 75 -3.75 -0.49 -36.70
N MET A 76 -3.27 0.23 -35.70
CA MET A 76 -2.22 -0.26 -34.81
C MET A 76 -2.53 0.06 -33.35
N CYS A 77 -2.19 -0.88 -32.48
CA CYS A 77 -2.14 -0.66 -31.05
C CYS A 77 -0.71 -0.29 -30.63
N ASN A 78 -0.50 0.90 -30.10
CA ASN A 78 0.78 1.31 -29.52
C ASN A 78 0.79 1.02 -28.02
N LYS A 79 0.97 -0.26 -27.66
CA LYS A 79 1.09 -0.70 -26.27
C LYS A 79 2.45 -0.28 -25.72
N LYS A 80 2.50 0.78 -24.91
CA LYS A 80 3.68 1.02 -24.06
C LYS A 80 3.60 0.16 -22.81
N GLU A 81 4.74 -0.39 -22.39
CA GLU A 81 4.85 -1.08 -21.11
C GLU A 81 4.46 -0.12 -19.99
N VAL A 82 3.43 -0.50 -19.23
CA VAL A 82 2.97 0.25 -18.07
C VAL A 82 3.68 -0.31 -16.85
N THR A 83 4.51 0.50 -16.21
CA THR A 83 5.06 0.17 -14.90
C THR A 83 4.00 0.50 -13.85
N SER A 84 3.43 -0.52 -13.22
CA SER A 84 2.57 -0.33 -12.05
C SER A 84 3.40 0.33 -10.94
N MET A 85 2.96 1.48 -10.43
CA MET A 85 3.65 2.18 -9.34
C MET A 85 3.01 1.83 -8.00
N LEU A 86 3.85 1.41 -7.06
CA LEU A 86 3.47 1.19 -5.66
C LEU A 86 3.26 2.53 -4.97
N ARG A 87 2.06 2.76 -4.42
CA ARG A 87 1.72 3.95 -3.64
C ARG A 87 1.56 3.60 -2.17
N TYR A 88 2.20 4.39 -1.32
CA TYR A 88 2.10 4.27 0.13
C TYR A 88 1.05 5.24 0.66
N ASN A 89 0.19 4.77 1.56
CA ASN A 89 -0.78 5.61 2.28
C ASN A 89 -0.19 6.22 3.56
N PHE A 90 1.13 6.09 3.72
CA PHE A 90 1.94 6.60 4.82
C PHE A 90 3.23 7.22 4.28
N ASN A 91 3.93 7.99 5.12
CA ASN A 91 5.21 8.56 4.76
C ASN A 91 6.34 7.58 5.17
N PRO A 92 7.04 6.95 4.21
CA PRO A 92 8.09 5.97 4.50
C PRO A 92 9.32 6.57 5.19
N ASP A 93 9.53 7.89 5.08
CA ASP A 93 10.73 8.55 5.60
C ASP A 93 10.63 8.88 7.10
N LEU A 94 9.47 8.69 7.73
CA LEU A 94 9.26 9.06 9.14
C LEU A 94 9.83 8.02 10.13
N LEU A 95 9.84 6.76 9.75
CA LEU A 95 10.28 5.64 10.59
C LEU A 95 11.38 4.87 9.88
N SER A 96 12.62 5.20 10.22
CA SER A 96 13.78 4.41 9.84
C SER A 96 14.27 3.65 11.06
N ARG A 97 14.17 2.32 11.04
CA ARG A 97 14.63 1.39 12.09
C ARG A 97 13.92 1.55 13.46
N PRO A 98 12.68 1.06 13.60
CA PRO A 98 11.93 1.12 14.86
C PRO A 98 12.56 0.30 16.00
N GLU A 99 13.48 -0.62 15.69
CA GLU A 99 14.16 -1.50 16.67
C GLU A 99 14.99 -0.74 17.71
N ASN A 100 15.50 0.45 17.35
CA ASN A 100 16.32 1.27 18.25
C ASN A 100 15.46 2.17 19.17
N GLY A 101 14.14 1.97 19.19
CA GLY A 101 13.21 2.84 19.88
C GLY A 101 12.75 4.03 19.04
N ILE A 102 11.62 4.60 19.42
CA ILE A 102 10.97 5.70 18.71
C ILE A 102 11.02 6.95 19.58
N ASN A 103 11.47 8.07 19.03
CA ASN A 103 11.42 9.34 19.75
C ASN A 103 9.99 9.89 19.79
N ILE A 104 9.60 10.56 20.88
CA ILE A 104 8.22 11.06 21.09
C ILE A 104 7.80 12.02 19.98
N SER A 105 8.71 12.89 19.55
CA SER A 105 8.46 13.85 18.45
C SER A 105 8.18 13.18 17.10
N THR A 106 8.70 11.96 16.89
CA THR A 106 8.37 11.13 15.73
C THR A 106 7.03 10.47 15.94
N LEU A 107 6.80 9.87 17.12
CA LEU A 107 5.56 9.18 17.48
C LEU A 107 4.31 10.04 17.23
N GLU A 108 4.36 11.34 17.56
CA GLU A 108 3.25 12.28 17.34
C GLU A 108 2.89 12.50 15.86
N LYS A 109 3.83 12.27 14.94
CA LYS A 109 3.63 12.45 13.48
C LYS A 109 3.14 11.18 12.80
N LEU A 110 3.16 10.04 13.50
CA LEU A 110 2.83 8.76 12.91
C LEU A 110 1.31 8.60 12.79
N LYS A 111 0.91 8.06 11.65
CA LYS A 111 -0.47 7.64 11.41
C LYS A 111 -0.62 6.18 11.81
N VAL A 112 -1.53 5.91 12.73
CA VAL A 112 -1.93 4.55 13.09
C VAL A 112 -2.82 3.96 11.99
N PHE A 113 -2.59 2.70 11.66
CA PHE A 113 -3.45 1.88 10.81
C PHE A 113 -4.09 0.81 11.67
N ARG A 114 -5.38 0.56 11.45
CA ARG A 114 -6.12 -0.50 12.13
C ARG A 114 -6.09 -1.77 11.30
N SER A 115 -6.30 -2.91 11.95
CA SER A 115 -6.46 -4.19 11.26
C SER A 115 -7.49 -4.08 10.13
N GLY A 116 -7.09 -4.44 8.92
CA GLY A 116 -7.89 -4.37 7.69
C GLY A 116 -7.66 -3.11 6.85
N ASP A 117 -7.00 -2.08 7.39
CA ASP A 117 -6.73 -0.85 6.64
C ASP A 117 -5.71 -1.10 5.51
N VAL A 118 -5.90 -0.39 4.39
CA VAL A 118 -4.97 -0.44 3.25
C VAL A 118 -3.77 0.48 3.50
N VAL A 119 -2.60 -0.13 3.64
CA VAL A 119 -1.32 0.54 3.92
C VAL A 119 -0.64 1.00 2.64
N ALA A 120 -0.74 0.20 1.57
CA ALA A 120 -0.19 0.51 0.26
C ALA A 120 -0.97 -0.19 -0.85
N GLU A 121 -0.88 0.32 -2.07
CA GLU A 121 -1.54 -0.27 -3.23
C GLU A 121 -0.77 -0.06 -4.53
N TYR A 122 -0.86 -1.01 -5.44
CA TYR A 122 -0.40 -0.79 -6.81
C TYR A 122 -1.46 -0.03 -7.59
N SER A 123 -1.11 1.19 -7.97
CA SER A 123 -1.95 2.00 -8.84
C SER A 123 -1.36 2.03 -10.25
N SER A 124 -2.18 1.70 -11.24
CA SER A 124 -1.90 1.97 -12.65
C SER A 124 -2.72 3.20 -13.05
N ASN A 125 -2.07 4.35 -13.26
CA ASN A 125 -2.79 5.51 -13.78
C ASN A 125 -2.99 5.34 -15.28
N ILE A 126 -4.15 4.78 -15.65
CA ILE A 126 -4.53 4.56 -17.05
C ILE A 126 -4.63 5.86 -17.86
N PHE A 127 -4.80 7.02 -17.20
CA PHE A 127 -4.91 8.32 -17.86
C PHE A 127 -3.57 9.08 -17.96
N ALA A 128 -2.54 8.65 -17.22
CA ALA A 128 -1.18 9.12 -17.42
C ALA A 128 -0.40 8.27 -18.45
N GLN A 129 -1.09 7.29 -19.06
CA GLN A 129 -0.53 6.47 -20.12
C GLN A 129 -0.16 7.33 -21.32
N GLY A 130 1.09 7.19 -21.80
CA GLY A 130 1.40 7.49 -23.18
C GLY A 130 1.15 6.24 -24.02
N GLY A 131 0.42 6.35 -25.13
CA GLY A 131 0.10 5.22 -26.01
C GLY A 131 -1.40 4.90 -26.04
N SER A 132 -1.78 3.83 -26.74
CA SER A 132 -3.18 3.45 -26.92
C SER A 132 -3.72 2.86 -25.61
N ILE A 133 -4.88 3.34 -25.14
CA ILE A 133 -5.58 2.81 -23.95
C ILE A 133 -6.44 1.58 -24.33
N TYR A 134 -6.78 1.48 -25.62
CA TYR A 134 -7.57 0.42 -26.21
C TYR A 134 -6.73 -0.40 -27.21
N ASP A 135 -7.12 -1.64 -27.39
CA ASP A 135 -6.67 -2.51 -28.48
C ASP A 135 -7.31 -2.05 -29.82
N ILE A 136 -7.00 -2.69 -30.95
CA ILE A 136 -7.58 -2.31 -32.26
C ILE A 136 -9.07 -2.67 -32.38
N PHE A 137 -9.62 -3.48 -31.47
CA PHE A 137 -11.00 -3.92 -31.43
C PHE A 137 -11.87 -3.08 -30.46
N GLY A 138 -11.27 -2.13 -29.75
CA GLY A 138 -11.92 -1.26 -28.77
C GLY A 138 -12.00 -1.85 -27.36
N ASN A 139 -11.29 -2.94 -27.05
CA ASN A 139 -11.18 -3.46 -25.69
C ASN A 139 -10.06 -2.71 -24.93
N LEU A 140 -10.25 -2.47 -23.64
CA LEU A 140 -9.23 -1.88 -22.77
C LEU A 140 -7.99 -2.78 -22.71
N LEU A 141 -6.81 -2.20 -22.92
CA LEU A 141 -5.55 -2.90 -22.70
C LEU A 141 -5.36 -3.15 -21.20
N ASP A 142 -5.13 -4.40 -20.83
CA ASP A 142 -4.87 -4.78 -19.45
C ASP A 142 -3.46 -4.30 -19.05
N ALA A 143 -3.38 -3.18 -18.35
CA ALA A 143 -2.16 -2.45 -18.04
C ALA A 143 -1.33 -3.06 -16.90
N ASN A 144 -1.55 -4.33 -16.57
CA ASN A 144 -1.54 -4.70 -15.16
C ASN A 144 -0.85 -6.03 -14.87
N SER A 145 0.33 -6.26 -15.45
CA SER A 145 1.25 -7.31 -14.99
C SER A 145 2.05 -6.83 -13.78
N VAL A 146 1.41 -6.78 -12.61
CA VAL A 146 2.16 -6.75 -11.35
C VAL A 146 2.68 -8.16 -11.14
N ASP A 147 4.00 -8.32 -11.03
CA ASP A 147 4.60 -9.59 -10.64
C ASP A 147 4.11 -9.93 -9.22
N THR A 148 3.20 -10.92 -9.15
CA THR A 148 2.56 -11.30 -7.89
C THR A 148 3.54 -11.91 -6.91
N GLU A 149 4.65 -12.49 -7.36
CA GLU A 149 5.66 -13.05 -6.46
C GLU A 149 6.49 -11.94 -5.82
N GLN A 150 6.94 -10.96 -6.62
CA GLN A 150 7.64 -9.79 -6.09
C GLN A 150 6.75 -8.97 -5.16
N ALA A 151 5.48 -8.76 -5.51
CA ALA A 151 4.55 -8.02 -4.66
C ALA A 151 4.29 -8.74 -3.32
N LYS A 152 4.22 -10.07 -3.31
CA LYS A 152 4.13 -10.85 -2.07
C LYS A 152 5.42 -10.76 -1.25
N ALA A 153 6.58 -10.76 -1.90
CA ALA A 153 7.87 -10.64 -1.20
C ALA A 153 8.04 -9.28 -0.49
N LEU A 154 7.34 -8.23 -0.95
CA LEU A 154 7.31 -6.93 -0.30
C LEU A 154 6.38 -6.86 0.92
N ALA A 155 5.52 -7.87 1.16
CA ALA A 155 4.71 -7.94 2.37
C ALA A 155 5.56 -8.49 3.52
N GLY A 156 5.95 -7.59 4.43
CA GLY A 156 6.70 -7.95 5.63
C GLY A 156 5.79 -8.24 6.81
N ASP A 157 6.32 -7.99 8.01
CA ASP A 157 5.63 -8.32 9.26
C ASP A 157 4.30 -7.59 9.40
N ASN A 158 3.28 -8.32 9.84
CA ASN A 158 1.93 -7.82 10.10
C ASN A 158 1.21 -7.19 8.89
N ILE A 159 1.66 -7.50 7.67
CA ILE A 159 1.04 -7.05 6.42
C ILE A 159 0.63 -8.27 5.60
N ALA A 160 -0.56 -8.20 4.98
CA ALA A 160 -1.01 -9.18 3.99
C ALA A 160 -1.18 -8.51 2.63
N TYR A 161 -0.72 -9.20 1.58
CA TYR A 161 -0.94 -8.78 0.20
C TYR A 161 -2.15 -9.50 -0.41
N ASN A 162 -3.13 -8.73 -0.86
CA ASN A 162 -4.29 -9.24 -1.59
C ASN A 162 -4.03 -9.15 -3.11
N VAL A 163 -3.91 -10.31 -3.76
CA VAL A 163 -3.64 -10.44 -5.20
C VAL A 163 -4.78 -9.90 -6.06
N GLN A 164 -6.04 -10.06 -5.62
CA GLN A 164 -7.21 -9.64 -6.40
C GLN A 164 -7.27 -8.11 -6.52
N ASN A 165 -7.02 -7.42 -5.39
CA ASN A 165 -7.12 -5.97 -5.32
C ASN A 165 -5.76 -5.27 -5.47
N LYS A 166 -4.65 -6.03 -5.50
CA LYS A 166 -3.27 -5.54 -5.57
C LYS A 166 -2.93 -4.56 -4.43
N GLN A 167 -3.40 -4.88 -3.23
CA GLN A 167 -3.34 -4.03 -2.05
C GLN A 167 -2.62 -4.73 -0.89
N PHE A 168 -1.91 -3.93 -0.09
CA PHE A 168 -1.30 -4.34 1.17
C PHE A 168 -2.18 -3.87 2.32
N SER A 169 -2.66 -4.81 3.12
CA SER A 169 -3.56 -4.57 4.25
C SER A 169 -2.89 -4.90 5.58
N ALA A 170 -3.16 -4.09 6.59
CA ALA A 170 -2.73 -4.31 7.96
C ALA A 170 -3.42 -5.55 8.58
N LEU A 171 -2.65 -6.42 9.22
CA LEU A 171 -3.18 -7.58 9.96
C LEU A 171 -3.49 -7.27 11.43
N VAL A 172 -2.85 -6.24 11.97
CA VAL A 172 -2.98 -5.79 13.37
C VAL A 172 -3.02 -4.25 13.39
N ASP A 173 -3.27 -3.68 14.55
CA ASP A 173 -3.16 -2.23 14.73
C ASP A 173 -1.68 -1.85 14.88
N GLY A 174 -1.24 -0.82 14.15
CA GLY A 174 0.18 -0.50 14.14
C GLY A 174 0.59 0.74 13.36
N PHE A 175 1.89 1.01 13.37
CA PHE A 175 2.52 2.06 12.59
C PHE A 175 3.29 1.46 11.41
N PRO A 176 3.05 1.94 10.18
CA PRO A 176 3.73 1.40 9.01
C PRO A 176 5.16 1.94 8.92
N TYR A 177 6.06 1.08 8.45
CA TYR A 177 7.44 1.42 8.14
C TYR A 177 7.97 0.54 7.01
N LEU A 178 9.11 0.91 6.45
CA LEU A 178 9.86 0.07 5.53
C LEU A 178 11.05 -0.57 6.26
N ASP A 179 11.22 -1.88 6.12
CA ASP A 179 12.38 -2.58 6.66
C ASP A 179 13.66 -2.30 5.84
N GLU A 180 14.78 -2.89 6.23
CA GLU A 180 16.06 -2.69 5.53
C GLU A 180 16.07 -3.24 4.09
N ASN A 181 15.15 -4.15 3.77
CA ASN A 181 14.97 -4.73 2.44
C ASN A 181 13.92 -3.98 1.61
N GLY A 182 13.28 -2.95 2.17
CA GLY A 182 12.19 -2.19 1.54
C GLY A 182 10.82 -2.88 1.60
N CYS A 183 10.67 -3.92 2.43
CA CYS A 183 9.39 -4.56 2.68
C CYS A 183 8.51 -3.66 3.54
N ILE A 184 7.20 -3.72 3.28
CA ILE A 184 6.19 -2.98 4.02
C ILE A 184 5.86 -3.78 5.26
N CYS A 185 6.13 -3.19 6.42
CA CYS A 185 5.89 -3.80 7.72
C CYS A 185 4.97 -2.92 8.56
N LEU A 186 4.30 -3.52 9.54
CA LEU A 186 3.50 -2.81 10.53
C LEU A 186 4.02 -3.10 11.94
N LEU A 187 4.44 -2.04 12.62
CA LEU A 187 4.90 -2.09 13.99
C LEU A 187 3.71 -2.12 14.94
N ASP A 188 3.55 -3.21 15.69
CA ASP A 188 2.44 -3.45 16.64
C ASP A 188 2.75 -3.03 18.08
N LYS A 189 4.01 -2.63 18.33
CA LYS A 189 4.50 -2.17 19.63
C LYS A 189 5.52 -1.05 19.49
N VAL A 190 5.44 -0.04 20.36
CA VAL A 190 6.41 1.05 20.44
C VAL A 190 7.36 0.79 21.60
N LEU A 191 8.67 0.93 21.34
CA LEU A 191 9.70 0.93 22.37
C LEU A 191 10.12 2.37 22.67
N LEU A 192 10.02 2.80 23.93
CA LEU A 192 10.51 4.08 24.43
C LEU A 192 11.56 3.85 25.52
N ASN A 193 12.59 4.69 25.56
CA ASN A 193 13.48 4.79 26.70
C ASN A 193 12.85 5.74 27.75
N GLY A 194 12.51 5.23 28.93
CA GLY A 194 11.87 6.00 30.01
C GLY A 194 12.70 7.21 30.46
N ASN A 195 14.03 7.12 30.39
CA ASN A 195 14.93 8.21 30.77
C ASN A 195 14.97 9.35 29.74
N GLU A 196 14.52 9.09 28.51
CA GLU A 196 14.48 10.08 27.42
C GLU A 196 13.12 10.77 27.31
N ILE A 197 12.13 10.37 28.11
CA ILE A 197 10.83 11.03 28.18
C ILE A 197 11.00 12.34 28.96
N PRO A 198 10.87 13.51 28.32
CA PRO A 198 11.02 14.77 29.04
C PRO A 198 9.90 14.93 30.09
N PRO A 199 10.18 15.52 31.26
CA PRO A 199 9.16 15.77 32.27
C PRO A 199 7.96 16.55 31.70
N GLU A 200 6.77 16.22 32.18
CA GLU A 200 5.48 16.81 31.78
C GLU A 200 5.09 16.59 30.31
N THR A 201 5.82 15.74 29.58
CA THR A 201 5.46 15.38 28.21
C THR A 201 4.22 14.50 28.18
N LYS A 202 3.31 14.81 27.26
CA LYS A 202 2.13 14.00 26.98
C LYS A 202 2.45 12.97 25.91
N VAL A 203 2.49 11.70 26.29
CA VAL A 203 2.70 10.59 25.35
C VAL A 203 1.35 9.99 25.00
N LYS A 204 1.03 9.91 23.71
CA LYS A 204 -0.16 9.21 23.21
C LYS A 204 0.27 8.05 22.33
N CYS A 205 -0.10 6.82 22.70
CA CYS A 205 0.26 5.61 21.96
C CYS A 205 -0.98 4.73 21.72
N PRO A 206 -1.47 4.60 20.48
CA PRO A 206 -2.66 3.79 20.18
C PRO A 206 -2.40 2.28 20.16
N ILE A 207 -1.14 1.85 20.26
CA ILE A 207 -0.70 0.45 20.21
C ILE A 207 0.15 0.09 21.43
N ASN A 208 0.58 -1.17 21.54
CA ASN A 208 1.30 -1.67 22.70
C ASN A 208 2.54 -0.82 22.99
N LEU A 209 2.79 -0.49 24.25
CA LEU A 209 3.86 0.41 24.65
C LEU A 209 4.81 -0.29 25.62
N ILE A 210 6.07 -0.40 25.23
CA ILE A 210 7.15 -0.93 26.06
C ILE A 210 8.04 0.23 26.45
N ILE A 211 8.26 0.41 27.75
CA ILE A 211 9.11 1.46 28.29
C ILE A 211 10.28 0.82 29.03
N GLU A 212 11.47 1.06 28.51
CA GLU A 212 12.71 0.60 29.11
C GLU A 212 13.13 1.56 30.23
N GLY A 213 13.42 1.02 31.41
CA GLY A 213 13.74 1.82 32.59
C GLY A 213 12.52 2.43 33.30
N SER A 214 12.81 3.40 34.16
CA SER A 214 11.82 4.08 35.01
C SER A 214 11.25 5.33 34.33
N ILE A 215 10.08 5.75 34.79
CA ILE A 215 9.37 6.92 34.26
C ILE A 215 9.12 7.89 35.41
N THR A 216 9.44 9.16 35.20
CA THR A 216 9.24 10.21 36.20
C THR A 216 8.55 11.41 35.58
N TYR A 217 7.51 11.93 36.23
CA TYR A 217 6.76 13.12 35.79
C TYR A 217 6.13 13.02 34.38
N ALA A 218 5.72 11.84 33.92
CA ALA A 218 5.11 11.68 32.60
C ALA A 218 3.56 11.69 32.64
N ASP A 219 2.93 12.09 31.53
CA ASP A 219 1.48 11.96 31.29
C ASP A 219 1.27 11.03 30.08
N ILE A 220 1.01 9.75 30.33
CA ILE A 220 0.97 8.71 29.28
C ILE A 220 -0.47 8.23 29.07
N HIS A 221 -0.94 8.25 27.83
CA HIS A 221 -2.20 7.65 27.42
C HIS A 221 -1.94 6.58 26.37
N CYS A 222 -2.33 5.33 26.68
CA CYS A 222 -2.19 4.20 25.78
C CYS A 222 -3.53 3.50 25.56
N GLU A 223 -3.88 3.24 24.30
CA GLU A 223 -5.10 2.51 23.92
C GLU A 223 -4.90 0.97 23.93
N ALA A 224 -3.70 0.50 24.27
CA ALA A 224 -3.34 -0.92 24.30
C ALA A 224 -2.62 -1.28 25.61
N ASP A 225 -1.87 -2.39 25.61
CA ASP A 225 -1.13 -2.84 26.79
C ASP A 225 0.12 -1.98 27.02
N ILE A 226 0.48 -1.73 28.28
CA ILE A 226 1.73 -1.06 28.67
C ILE A 226 2.62 -2.02 29.47
N SER A 227 3.90 -2.08 29.15
CA SER A 227 4.93 -2.76 29.94
C SER A 227 6.05 -1.79 30.32
N VAL A 228 6.30 -1.62 31.61
CA VAL A 228 7.38 -0.76 32.15
C VAL A 228 8.39 -1.62 32.90
N GLN A 229 9.67 -1.53 32.52
CA GLN A 229 10.73 -2.33 33.14
C GLN A 229 11.23 -1.76 34.49
N GLY A 230 11.01 -0.47 34.74
CA GLY A 230 11.40 0.20 35.97
C GLY A 230 10.23 0.64 36.84
N ASP A 231 10.50 1.65 37.67
CA ASP A 231 9.52 2.28 38.56
C ASP A 231 8.73 3.37 37.83
N ILE A 232 7.55 3.67 38.35
CA ILE A 232 6.72 4.80 37.89
C ILE A 232 6.60 5.80 39.03
N GLN A 233 7.12 7.00 38.82
CA GLN A 233 7.21 8.04 39.85
C GLN A 233 6.50 9.32 39.40
N PHE A 234 5.68 9.90 40.29
CA PHE A 234 5.05 11.21 40.08
C PHE A 234 4.32 11.36 38.73
N SER A 235 3.80 10.25 38.18
CA SER A 235 3.29 10.20 36.81
C SER A 235 1.78 10.05 36.78
N THR A 236 1.18 10.33 35.62
CA THR A 236 -0.21 10.02 35.31
C THR A 236 -0.22 9.08 34.13
N ILE A 237 -0.92 7.95 34.26
CA ILE A 237 -0.99 6.95 33.19
C ILE A 237 -2.44 6.50 33.03
N ASN A 238 -2.90 6.44 31.79
CA ASN A 238 -4.20 5.87 31.43
C ASN A 238 -3.98 4.78 30.36
N CYS A 239 -4.11 3.52 30.77
CA CYS A 239 -3.92 2.33 29.95
C CYS A 239 -5.28 1.66 29.70
N ALA A 240 -5.68 1.56 28.43
CA ALA A 240 -6.96 0.97 28.03
C ALA A 240 -7.01 -0.57 28.14
N LYS A 241 -5.87 -1.24 28.27
CA LYS A 241 -5.79 -2.69 28.46
C LYS A 241 -4.99 -3.02 29.72
N ASN A 242 -4.14 -4.03 29.67
CA ASN A 242 -3.36 -4.50 30.81
C ASN A 242 -2.08 -3.67 30.97
N MET A 243 -1.66 -3.51 32.21
CA MET A 243 -0.44 -2.81 32.55
C MET A 243 0.45 -3.71 33.39
N PHE A 244 1.69 -3.88 32.95
CA PHE A 244 2.74 -4.60 33.67
C PHE A 244 3.85 -3.62 34.05
N ILE A 245 4.26 -3.66 35.31
CA ILE A 245 5.32 -2.80 35.86
C ILE A 245 6.25 -3.71 36.66
N ALA A 246 7.49 -3.85 36.24
CA ALA A 246 8.44 -4.68 37.00
C ALA A 246 8.87 -4.01 38.32
N GLY A 247 8.81 -2.67 38.39
CA GLY A 247 9.10 -1.88 39.57
C GLY A 247 7.87 -1.48 40.41
N ASP A 248 8.04 -0.41 41.17
CA ASP A 248 7.00 0.16 42.04
C ASP A 248 6.25 1.32 41.37
N ILE A 249 5.00 1.53 41.80
CA ILE A 249 4.25 2.77 41.57
C ILE A 249 4.44 3.68 42.78
N ILE A 250 5.02 4.86 42.60
CA ILE A 250 5.44 5.76 43.68
C ILE A 250 4.90 7.17 43.47
N SER A 251 4.28 7.74 44.51
CA SER A 251 3.90 9.17 44.57
C SER A 251 3.05 9.67 43.39
N SER A 252 2.28 8.79 42.76
CA SER A 252 1.49 9.09 41.56
C SER A 252 0.06 9.48 41.97
N ASN A 253 -0.09 10.68 42.56
CA ASN A 253 -1.34 11.13 43.22
C ASN A 253 -2.15 12.16 42.44
N ARG A 254 -1.64 12.70 41.33
CA ARG A 254 -2.28 13.84 40.66
C ARG A 254 -3.61 13.45 40.02
N LYS A 255 -3.56 12.67 38.95
CA LYS A 255 -4.70 11.98 38.35
C LYS A 255 -4.63 10.46 38.57
N GLY A 256 -3.50 9.98 39.11
CA GLY A 256 -3.27 8.57 39.37
C GLY A 256 -2.87 7.75 38.16
N ILE A 257 -2.89 6.44 38.38
CA ILE A 257 -2.71 5.40 37.37
C ILE A 257 -4.07 4.75 37.13
N ILE A 258 -4.57 4.82 35.90
CA ILE A 258 -5.85 4.23 35.48
C ILE A 258 -5.55 3.08 34.53
N VAL A 259 -6.01 1.88 34.87
CA VAL A 259 -5.83 0.65 34.08
C VAL A 259 -7.19 -0.01 33.87
N TRP A 260 -7.64 -0.08 32.63
CA TRP A 260 -8.94 -0.67 32.30
C TRP A 260 -8.89 -2.21 32.18
N GLY A 261 -7.69 -2.79 32.08
CA GLY A 261 -7.44 -4.23 32.18
C GLY A 261 -6.96 -4.64 33.56
N ASN A 262 -6.01 -5.59 33.60
CA ASN A 262 -5.33 -6.01 34.82
C ASN A 262 -4.05 -5.19 35.05
N LEU A 263 -3.68 -4.97 36.31
CA LEU A 263 -2.44 -4.34 36.72
C LEU A 263 -1.55 -5.35 37.44
N GLU A 264 -0.30 -5.46 37.03
CA GLU A 264 0.75 -6.19 37.76
C GLU A 264 1.90 -5.24 38.10
N CYS A 265 2.30 -5.20 39.37
CA CYS A 265 3.38 -4.36 39.86
C CYS A 265 4.10 -4.97 41.07
N ARG A 266 5.26 -4.43 41.48
CA ARG A 266 5.90 -4.88 42.72
C ARG A 266 5.20 -4.31 43.96
N SER A 267 5.06 -2.98 44.03
CA SER A 267 4.43 -2.26 45.14
C SER A 267 3.66 -1.03 44.66
N ILE A 268 2.71 -0.56 45.47
CA ILE A 268 1.99 0.71 45.26
C ILE A 268 2.17 1.59 46.50
N LEU A 269 2.88 2.70 46.35
CA LEU A 269 3.33 3.56 47.45
C LEU A 269 2.87 5.01 47.24
N ASN A 270 2.19 5.57 48.23
CA ASN A 270 1.67 6.94 48.21
C ASN A 270 1.04 7.33 46.86
N SER A 271 0.18 6.48 46.28
CA SER A 271 -0.33 6.64 44.91
C SER A 271 -1.85 6.49 44.84
N TYR A 272 -2.46 7.05 43.80
CA TYR A 272 -3.85 6.77 43.44
C TYR A 272 -3.87 5.85 42.23
N VAL A 273 -4.48 4.69 42.37
CA VAL A 273 -4.60 3.69 41.31
C VAL A 273 -6.08 3.34 41.14
N LEU A 274 -6.54 3.24 39.91
CA LEU A 274 -7.85 2.71 39.57
C LEU A 274 -7.64 1.58 38.57
N CYS A 275 -7.92 0.35 38.97
CA CYS A 275 -7.87 -0.81 38.10
C CYS A 275 -9.28 -1.39 37.96
N LEU A 276 -9.75 -1.61 36.73
CA LEU A 276 -11.09 -2.14 36.50
C LEU A 276 -11.19 -3.64 36.82
N ASN A 277 -10.13 -4.39 36.56
CA ASN A 277 -10.11 -5.84 36.77
C ASN A 277 -9.28 -6.20 38.01
N ASN A 278 -8.21 -6.99 37.84
CA ASN A 278 -7.41 -7.49 38.96
C ASN A 278 -6.12 -6.70 39.11
N ILE A 279 -5.73 -6.47 40.37
CA ILE A 279 -4.41 -5.95 40.74
C ILE A 279 -3.62 -7.09 41.37
N HIS A 280 -2.50 -7.42 40.75
CA HIS A 280 -1.49 -8.31 41.30
C HIS A 280 -0.31 -7.48 41.79
N PHE A 281 0.10 -7.70 43.04
CA PHE A 281 1.31 -7.11 43.60
C PHE A 281 2.09 -8.15 44.39
N THR A 282 3.41 -8.00 44.43
CA THR A 282 4.30 -8.99 45.05
C THR A 282 4.83 -8.58 46.43
N ASP A 283 4.84 -7.29 46.75
CA ASP A 283 5.32 -6.79 48.05
C ASP A 283 4.20 -6.14 48.86
N LYS A 284 3.92 -4.84 48.65
CA LYS A 284 2.97 -4.10 49.50
C LYS A 284 2.23 -2.97 48.81
N ILE A 285 1.11 -2.59 49.44
CA ILE A 285 0.38 -1.34 49.18
C ILE A 285 0.47 -0.49 50.45
N GLU A 286 1.01 0.73 50.34
CA GLU A 286 1.24 1.63 51.48
C GLU A 286 0.77 3.05 51.16
N ASN A 287 -0.01 3.64 52.08
CA ASN A 287 -0.53 5.02 52.00
C ASN A 287 -1.17 5.37 50.63
N SER A 288 -1.81 4.40 49.99
CA SER A 288 -2.33 4.50 48.63
C SER A 288 -3.83 4.24 48.59
N THR A 289 -4.50 4.83 47.60
CA THR A 289 -5.90 4.55 47.28
C THR A 289 -5.93 3.71 46.02
N VAL A 290 -6.59 2.56 46.07
CA VAL A 290 -6.63 1.55 45.01
C VAL A 290 -8.07 1.10 44.78
#